data_AF-W9HB62-F1
#
_entry.id   AF-W9HB62-F1
#
_cell.length_a   1.000
_cell.length_b   1.000
_cell.length_c   1.000
_cell.angle_alpha   90.00
_cell.angle_beta   90.00
_cell.angle_gamma   90.00
#
_symmetry.space_group_name_H-M   'P 1'
#
loop_
_entity.id
_entity.type
_entity.pdbx_description
1 polymer ?
#
loop_
_entity_poly.entity_id
_entity_poly.type
_entity_poly.pdbx_seq_one_letter_code
_entity_poly.pdbx_strand_id
1 'polypeptide(L)'
;MTSLRDFGRNISRTEPPSILFSWSDDGEIIRYGDFQLTMEKFRQIPDHFISRAEEICDKLMFDIKPNIDLAAMKDDMVNMSSGYSFVKHPANGLDKAYLDLLYSAYVSRESKLSKGGRWRWKSKDLYLKQVTKLEEMLAGGLYTACGQTPLARDLFTLACESGPSTSCSIAIWNGLMAYVLRHHKAKRQMGREFYVVRFMPSRLAYVMYNYLVYVRRFAALLRREQQTQSFPYHHERLLFHNSGKPWGTARLTSILKQATSEIWQREFNIRIFRQIAISITEKHVREVHSPLNIYDDTTADADLNAALAWQSGYRLLQRGIIYGLDGAFPNRLQPALLRSYEWASTRWHEFIRQPSRVMPPLRERNTAPSNPSSIIATLKRDISCLMQNDESPEYRSVSTKKRKESGMTEVLKDVRQVNGSSPKGKEANCGSNVVSASSQNTAHNGRLMFDNPYFTYEKEYKLLGCRLCATMVTRQRIKDHLRGRPHYLNSCEIKKVQEWASQLELINDNQEISGIPLPPDDAPAIDVLGPPKTGGFRCTFMMENKEGRSICRFVGSNSRRIREHSKHSAGDD
;
A
#
# COMPACT_ATOMS: atom_id res chain seq x y z
N MET A 1 15.84 -7.70 31.09
CA MET A 1 14.85 -8.57 30.42
C MET A 1 14.72 -8.15 28.96
N THR A 2 14.84 -9.07 28.02
CA THR A 2 14.65 -8.80 26.58
C THR A 2 13.21 -9.09 26.19
N SER A 3 12.59 -8.22 25.41
CA SER A 3 11.19 -8.37 24.97
C SER A 3 11.00 -9.65 24.14
N LEU A 4 9.91 -10.39 24.40
CA LEU A 4 9.49 -11.56 23.59
C LEU A 4 9.37 -11.23 22.08
N ARG A 5 9.06 -9.97 21.75
CA ARG A 5 9.00 -9.49 20.36
C ARG A 5 10.39 -9.43 19.70
N ASP A 6 11.41 -9.13 20.50
CA ASP A 6 12.79 -8.99 20.04
C ASP A 6 13.54 -10.32 20.08
N PHE A 7 13.21 -11.21 21.03
CA PHE A 7 13.57 -12.62 20.96
C PHE A 7 12.98 -13.29 19.71
N GLY A 8 11.69 -13.07 19.42
CA GLY A 8 11.04 -13.56 18.19
C GLY A 8 11.64 -12.99 16.89
N ARG A 9 12.13 -11.73 16.91
CA ARG A 9 12.91 -11.15 15.81
C ARG A 9 14.28 -11.79 15.65
N ASN A 10 14.88 -12.29 16.73
CA ASN A 10 16.15 -13.01 16.67
C ASN A 10 15.95 -14.42 16.10
N ILE A 11 14.92 -15.15 16.55
CA ILE A 11 14.56 -16.45 15.97
C ILE A 11 14.23 -16.31 14.48
N SER A 12 13.50 -15.26 14.06
CA SER A 12 13.22 -15.02 12.63
C SER A 12 14.43 -14.52 11.80
N ARG A 13 15.64 -14.47 12.39
CA ARG A 13 16.92 -14.29 11.70
C ARG A 13 17.74 -15.58 11.64
N THR A 14 17.44 -16.57 12.50
CA THR A 14 18.12 -17.86 12.57
C THR A 14 17.33 -19.01 11.95
N GLU A 15 16.00 -18.87 11.80
CA GLU A 15 15.20 -19.83 11.01
C GLU A 15 15.54 -19.68 9.51
N PRO A 16 15.83 -20.78 8.79
CA PRO A 16 16.18 -20.72 7.37
C PRO A 16 14.98 -20.23 6.52
N PRO A 17 15.22 -19.54 5.39
CA PRO A 17 14.15 -19.05 4.52
C PRO A 17 13.20 -20.18 4.07
N SER A 18 11.88 -19.94 4.13
CA SER A 18 10.86 -20.93 3.72
C SER A 18 10.78 -21.17 2.20
N ILE A 19 11.78 -20.70 1.46
CA ILE A 19 11.96 -20.78 0.00
C ILE A 19 13.48 -20.93 -0.16
N LEU A 20 13.92 -22.10 -0.59
CA LEU A 20 15.32 -22.37 -0.92
C LEU A 20 15.47 -22.41 -2.44
N PHE A 21 16.50 -21.75 -2.95
CA PHE A 21 16.93 -21.88 -4.33
C PHE A 21 18.30 -22.54 -4.37
N SER A 22 18.49 -23.46 -5.32
CA SER A 22 19.83 -23.88 -5.73
C SER A 22 20.12 -23.36 -7.14
N TRP A 23 21.40 -23.34 -7.52
CA TRP A 23 21.84 -22.85 -8.82
C TRP A 23 22.55 -23.95 -9.59
N SER A 24 22.69 -23.77 -10.90
CA SER A 24 23.78 -24.39 -11.67
C SER A 24 25.13 -23.74 -11.33
N ASP A 25 26.20 -24.45 -11.67
CA ASP A 25 27.58 -24.06 -11.35
C ASP A 25 28.01 -22.82 -12.17
N ASP A 26 27.62 -22.76 -13.44
CA ASP A 26 27.72 -21.57 -14.30
C ASP A 26 26.88 -20.37 -13.78
N GLY A 27 25.80 -20.67 -13.06
CA GLY A 27 24.84 -19.73 -12.55
C GLY A 27 23.73 -19.28 -13.50
N GLU A 28 23.67 -19.73 -14.75
CA GLU A 28 22.58 -19.30 -15.64
C GLU A 28 21.24 -20.04 -15.40
N ILE A 29 21.16 -20.97 -14.44
CA ILE A 29 19.93 -21.68 -14.05
C ILE A 29 19.68 -21.58 -12.54
N ILE A 30 18.51 -21.07 -12.16
CA ILE A 30 17.98 -21.14 -10.78
C ILE A 30 16.95 -22.27 -10.67
N ARG A 31 17.00 -23.05 -9.58
CA ARG A 31 16.13 -24.22 -9.34
C ARG A 31 15.30 -24.01 -8.07
N TYR A 32 14.02 -24.37 -8.13
CA TYR A 32 13.05 -24.24 -7.04
C TYR A 32 12.14 -25.47 -6.99
N GLY A 33 12.48 -26.42 -6.10
CA GLY A 33 11.84 -27.74 -6.10
C GLY A 33 12.11 -28.47 -7.41
N ASP A 34 11.04 -28.90 -8.07
CA ASP A 34 11.04 -29.55 -9.40
C ASP A 34 11.20 -28.56 -10.57
N PHE A 35 11.03 -27.25 -10.35
CA PHE A 35 11.11 -26.24 -11.40
C PHE A 35 12.55 -25.73 -11.62
N GLN A 36 12.93 -25.55 -12.89
CA GLN A 36 14.20 -24.96 -13.30
C GLN A 36 13.95 -23.77 -14.24
N LEU A 37 14.64 -22.66 -14.02
CA LEU A 37 14.49 -21.41 -14.76
C LEU A 37 15.86 -20.92 -15.23
N THR A 38 16.05 -20.85 -16.55
CA THR A 38 17.21 -20.18 -17.13
C THR A 38 17.07 -18.66 -16.98
N MET A 39 18.19 -17.94 -16.87
CA MET A 39 18.15 -16.47 -16.87
C MET A 39 17.54 -15.94 -18.17
N GLU A 40 17.71 -16.64 -19.28
CA GLU A 40 17.07 -16.30 -20.56
C GLU A 40 15.54 -16.31 -20.48
N LYS A 41 14.93 -17.36 -19.89
CA LYS A 41 13.49 -17.39 -19.62
C LYS A 41 13.07 -16.34 -18.58
N PHE A 42 13.95 -15.95 -17.64
CA PHE A 42 13.64 -14.85 -16.72
C PHE A 42 13.56 -13.50 -17.45
N ARG A 43 14.52 -13.19 -18.33
CA ARG A 43 14.59 -11.95 -19.14
C ARG A 43 13.32 -11.72 -19.98
N GLN A 44 12.66 -12.79 -20.40
CA GLN A 44 11.41 -12.75 -21.18
C GLN A 44 10.19 -12.20 -20.40
N ILE A 45 10.13 -12.26 -19.07
CA ILE A 45 8.99 -11.73 -18.30
C ILE A 45 8.94 -10.19 -18.32
N PRO A 46 10.02 -9.45 -18.01
CA PRO A 46 10.08 -8.01 -18.25
C PRO A 46 9.78 -7.63 -19.71
N ASP A 47 10.34 -8.35 -20.68
CA ASP A 47 10.11 -8.04 -22.09
C ASP A 47 8.64 -8.21 -22.49
N HIS A 48 7.99 -9.33 -22.14
CA HIS A 48 6.57 -9.57 -22.42
C HIS A 48 5.68 -8.41 -21.96
N PHE A 49 5.89 -7.90 -20.74
CA PHE A 49 5.11 -6.75 -20.25
C PHE A 49 5.40 -5.45 -21.02
N ILE A 50 6.63 -5.24 -21.49
CA ILE A 50 7.02 -4.06 -22.28
C ILE A 50 6.45 -4.18 -23.70
N SER A 51 6.81 -5.24 -24.42
CA SER A 51 6.37 -5.55 -25.78
C SER A 51 4.84 -5.55 -25.91
N ARG A 52 4.13 -6.14 -24.93
CA ARG A 52 2.66 -6.14 -24.93
C ARG A 52 2.05 -4.78 -24.52
N ALA A 53 2.76 -3.95 -23.77
CA ALA A 53 2.34 -2.58 -23.50
C ALA A 53 2.50 -1.69 -24.75
N GLU A 54 3.61 -1.81 -25.47
CA GLU A 54 3.85 -1.13 -26.78
C GLU A 54 2.73 -1.49 -27.77
N GLU A 55 2.52 -2.79 -28.01
CA GLU A 55 1.47 -3.32 -28.90
C GLU A 55 0.05 -2.79 -28.62
N ILE A 56 -0.30 -2.57 -27.36
CA ILE A 56 -1.63 -2.08 -26.97
C ILE A 56 -1.65 -0.55 -27.04
N CYS A 57 -0.57 0.13 -26.66
CA CYS A 57 -0.46 1.58 -26.73
C CYS A 57 -0.54 2.09 -28.18
N ASP A 58 0.16 1.48 -29.13
CA ASP A 58 0.11 1.88 -30.55
C ASP A 58 -1.32 1.81 -31.11
N LYS A 59 -2.04 0.74 -30.78
CA LYS A 59 -3.45 0.55 -31.16
C LYS A 59 -4.39 1.55 -30.46
N LEU A 60 -4.03 2.03 -29.27
CA LEU A 60 -4.76 3.07 -28.53
C LEU A 60 -4.41 4.50 -28.97
N MET A 61 -3.33 4.69 -29.74
CA MET A 61 -2.82 5.98 -30.22
C MET A 61 -3.31 6.38 -31.62
N PHE A 62 -3.97 5.47 -32.36
CA PHE A 62 -4.50 5.71 -33.72
C PHE A 62 -3.48 6.40 -34.64
N ASP A 63 -2.36 5.70 -34.89
CA ASP A 63 -1.24 6.11 -35.74
C ASP A 63 -0.47 7.37 -35.32
N ILE A 64 -0.84 8.03 -34.22
CA ILE A 64 -0.09 9.17 -33.69
C ILE A 64 1.24 8.69 -33.13
N LYS A 65 2.32 9.08 -33.80
CA LYS A 65 3.71 8.86 -33.39
C LYS A 65 4.33 10.20 -32.99
N PRO A 66 4.22 10.62 -31.72
CA PRO A 66 4.81 11.87 -31.26
C PRO A 66 6.33 11.76 -31.21
N ASN A 67 7.03 12.84 -31.59
CA ASN A 67 8.47 12.91 -31.42
C ASN A 67 8.80 13.17 -29.94
N ILE A 68 9.39 12.18 -29.26
CA ILE A 68 9.59 12.17 -27.81
C ILE A 68 11.09 12.28 -27.50
N ASP A 69 11.50 13.46 -27.06
CA ASP A 69 12.81 13.72 -26.45
C ASP A 69 12.64 13.86 -24.93
N LEU A 70 12.84 12.76 -24.20
CA LEU A 70 12.77 12.74 -22.73
C LEU A 70 13.86 13.61 -22.08
N ALA A 71 14.98 13.88 -22.75
CA ALA A 71 16.08 14.69 -22.23
C ALA A 71 15.81 16.20 -22.34
N ALA A 72 14.99 16.62 -23.31
CA ALA A 72 14.51 18.00 -23.40
C ALA A 72 13.49 18.38 -22.31
N MET A 73 12.67 17.41 -21.87
CA MET A 73 11.55 17.65 -20.94
C MET A 73 11.97 18.23 -19.59
N LYS A 74 11.09 19.05 -19.02
CA LYS A 74 11.24 19.66 -17.70
C LYS A 74 10.24 19.05 -16.71
N ASP A 75 10.68 18.85 -15.48
CA ASP A 75 9.86 18.37 -14.39
C ASP A 75 10.41 18.90 -13.06
N ASP A 76 9.53 19.04 -12.07
CA ASP A 76 9.81 19.51 -10.73
C ASP A 76 9.26 18.48 -9.72
N MET A 77 10.15 17.59 -9.28
CA MET A 77 9.82 16.50 -8.34
C MET A 77 9.44 16.98 -6.94
N VAL A 78 9.68 18.25 -6.59
CA VAL A 78 9.25 18.83 -5.29
C VAL A 78 7.94 19.61 -5.39
N ASN A 79 7.34 19.71 -6.58
CA ASN A 79 6.09 20.46 -6.78
C ASN A 79 4.86 19.73 -6.21
N MET A 80 4.48 20.11 -5.00
CA MET A 80 3.32 19.60 -4.29
C MET A 80 1.99 20.26 -4.71
N SER A 81 1.99 21.17 -5.70
CA SER A 81 0.77 21.88 -6.13
C SER A 81 -0.29 20.91 -6.63
N SER A 82 -1.53 21.04 -6.15
CA SER A 82 -2.61 20.10 -6.52
C SER A 82 -2.88 20.14 -8.02
N GLY A 83 -2.74 18.98 -8.67
CA GLY A 83 -2.88 18.79 -10.11
C GLY A 83 -1.55 18.77 -10.87
N TYR A 84 -0.41 19.08 -10.25
CA TYR A 84 0.90 19.12 -10.92
C TYR A 84 1.37 17.74 -11.41
N SER A 85 1.96 17.69 -12.60
CA SER A 85 2.83 16.64 -13.12
C SER A 85 3.66 17.20 -14.29
N PHE A 86 4.68 16.47 -14.78
CA PHE A 86 5.46 16.90 -15.97
C PHE A 86 4.57 17.21 -17.19
N VAL A 87 3.40 16.56 -17.32
CA VAL A 87 2.45 16.80 -18.41
C VAL A 87 1.81 18.20 -18.32
N LYS A 88 1.75 18.79 -17.12
CA LYS A 88 1.28 20.16 -16.87
C LYS A 88 2.41 21.16 -16.62
N HIS A 89 3.67 20.74 -16.71
CA HIS A 89 4.79 21.67 -16.62
C HIS A 89 4.78 22.58 -17.85
N PRO A 90 4.71 23.92 -17.69
CA PRO A 90 4.37 24.84 -18.79
C PRO A 90 5.38 24.78 -19.94
N ALA A 91 6.67 24.62 -19.65
CA ALA A 91 7.72 24.53 -20.66
C ALA A 91 7.64 23.28 -21.58
N ASN A 92 6.79 22.30 -21.27
CA ASN A 92 6.65 21.09 -22.09
C ASN A 92 5.49 21.20 -23.11
N GLY A 93 4.52 22.11 -22.90
CA GLY A 93 3.37 22.29 -23.81
C GLY A 93 2.35 21.13 -23.88
N LEU A 94 2.49 20.09 -23.05
CA LEU A 94 1.78 18.81 -23.22
C LEU A 94 0.32 18.77 -22.75
N ASP A 95 -0.16 19.79 -22.03
CA ASP A 95 -1.46 19.70 -21.34
C ASP A 95 -2.65 19.49 -22.31
N LYS A 96 -2.61 20.12 -23.49
CA LYS A 96 -3.61 19.96 -24.56
C LYS A 96 -3.26 18.90 -25.61
N ALA A 97 -2.13 18.19 -25.48
CA ALA A 97 -1.64 17.26 -26.51
C ALA A 97 -2.58 16.07 -26.76
N TYR A 98 -3.32 15.61 -25.75
CA TYR A 98 -4.34 14.56 -25.90
C TYR A 98 -5.47 14.91 -26.89
N LEU A 99 -5.65 16.20 -27.24
CA LEU A 99 -6.59 16.61 -28.28
C LEU A 99 -6.17 16.08 -29.66
N ASP A 100 -4.88 15.86 -29.93
CA ASP A 100 -4.45 15.20 -31.17
C ASP A 100 -5.00 13.77 -31.26
N LEU A 101 -5.02 13.05 -30.14
CA LEU A 101 -5.65 11.73 -30.06
C LEU A 101 -7.17 11.79 -30.21
N LEU A 102 -7.81 12.85 -29.70
CA LEU A 102 -9.23 13.12 -29.97
C LEU A 102 -9.48 13.34 -31.48
N TYR A 103 -8.66 14.14 -32.16
CA TYR A 103 -8.78 14.38 -33.60
C TYR A 103 -8.54 13.09 -34.42
N SER A 104 -7.50 12.30 -34.12
CA SER A 104 -7.28 11.03 -34.81
C SER A 104 -8.42 10.04 -34.53
N ALA A 105 -8.94 9.99 -33.29
CA ALA A 105 -10.10 9.16 -32.97
C ALA A 105 -11.36 9.53 -33.79
N TYR A 106 -11.54 10.79 -34.17
CA TYR A 106 -12.64 11.24 -35.04
C TYR A 106 -12.39 11.00 -36.54
N VAL A 107 -11.14 11.15 -37.01
CA VAL A 107 -10.78 11.09 -38.44
C VAL A 107 -10.43 9.66 -38.90
N SER A 108 -9.85 8.84 -38.02
CA SER A 108 -9.43 7.48 -38.36
C SER A 108 -10.64 6.58 -38.66
N ARG A 109 -10.62 5.96 -39.85
CA ARG A 109 -11.58 4.92 -40.26
C ARG A 109 -11.45 3.64 -39.41
N GLU A 110 -10.31 3.46 -38.74
CA GLU A 110 -10.04 2.27 -37.93
C GLU A 110 -10.63 2.36 -36.52
N SER A 111 -10.57 3.55 -35.90
CA SER A 111 -11.04 3.77 -34.51
C SER A 111 -12.47 3.29 -34.31
N LYS A 112 -13.33 3.55 -35.31
CA LYS A 112 -14.77 3.27 -35.31
C LYS A 112 -15.47 3.81 -34.06
N LEU A 113 -14.87 4.79 -33.38
CA LEU A 113 -15.28 5.34 -32.07
C LEU A 113 -16.47 6.29 -32.19
N SER A 114 -16.54 7.08 -33.26
CA SER A 114 -17.62 8.02 -33.53
C SER A 114 -18.32 7.73 -34.87
N LYS A 115 -19.56 8.18 -35.03
CA LYS A 115 -20.23 8.33 -36.33
C LYS A 115 -21.18 9.53 -36.27
N GLY A 116 -21.06 10.47 -37.22
CA GLY A 116 -21.89 11.68 -37.25
C GLY A 116 -21.77 12.52 -35.96
N GLY A 117 -20.54 12.79 -35.51
CA GLY A 117 -20.25 13.53 -34.27
C GLY A 117 -20.46 12.74 -32.97
N ARG A 118 -21.31 11.70 -32.95
CA ARG A 118 -21.69 10.97 -31.72
C ARG A 118 -20.79 9.76 -31.45
N TRP A 119 -20.48 9.52 -30.18
CA TRP A 119 -19.76 8.33 -29.70
C TRP A 119 -20.56 7.03 -29.88
N ARG A 120 -19.87 5.94 -30.24
CA ARG A 120 -20.43 4.58 -30.36
C ARG A 120 -20.07 3.78 -29.12
N TRP A 121 -21.03 3.59 -28.20
CA TRP A 121 -20.84 2.92 -26.91
C TRP A 121 -20.01 1.63 -26.98
N LYS A 122 -20.38 0.67 -27.84
CA LYS A 122 -19.63 -0.60 -27.98
C LYS A 122 -18.15 -0.42 -28.35
N SER A 123 -17.81 0.55 -29.21
CA SER A 123 -16.41 0.86 -29.57
C SER A 123 -15.67 1.53 -28.41
N LYS A 124 -16.36 2.44 -27.72
CA LYS A 124 -15.85 3.20 -26.58
C LYS A 124 -15.55 2.29 -25.38
N ASP A 125 -16.44 1.34 -25.08
CA ASP A 125 -16.23 0.34 -24.03
C ASP A 125 -15.10 -0.64 -24.39
N LEU A 126 -14.93 -0.96 -25.68
CA LEU A 126 -13.79 -1.76 -26.15
C LEU A 126 -12.46 -1.00 -25.98
N TYR A 127 -12.43 0.30 -26.31
CA TYR A 127 -11.27 1.17 -26.08
C TYR A 127 -10.92 1.23 -24.59
N LEU A 128 -11.88 1.51 -23.70
CA LEU A 128 -11.65 1.56 -22.25
C LEU A 128 -11.20 0.20 -21.66
N LYS A 129 -11.63 -0.93 -22.24
CA LYS A 129 -11.10 -2.27 -21.89
C LYS A 129 -9.64 -2.46 -22.34
N GLN A 130 -9.27 -1.97 -23.52
CA GLN A 130 -7.87 -1.98 -23.98
C GLN A 130 -6.98 -1.05 -23.14
N VAL A 131 -7.46 0.14 -22.76
CA VAL A 131 -6.78 1.02 -21.79
C VAL A 131 -6.57 0.29 -20.46
N THR A 132 -7.57 -0.43 -19.97
CA THR A 132 -7.45 -1.24 -18.75
C THR A 132 -6.40 -2.35 -18.91
N LYS A 133 -6.25 -2.96 -20.10
CA LYS A 133 -5.20 -3.97 -20.33
C LYS A 133 -3.81 -3.34 -20.46
N LEU A 134 -3.69 -2.16 -21.06
CA LEU A 134 -2.44 -1.38 -21.04
C LEU A 134 -2.02 -1.06 -19.61
N GLU A 135 -2.95 -0.64 -18.75
CA GLU A 135 -2.70 -0.41 -17.31
C GLU A 135 -2.21 -1.70 -16.60
N GLU A 136 -2.69 -2.89 -16.99
CA GLU A 136 -2.15 -4.17 -16.46
C GLU A 136 -0.73 -4.47 -16.94
N MET A 137 -0.41 -4.21 -18.21
CA MET A 137 0.94 -4.43 -18.76
C MET A 137 1.95 -3.42 -18.19
N LEU A 138 1.55 -2.15 -18.04
CA LEU A 138 2.32 -1.14 -17.31
C LEU A 138 2.55 -1.55 -15.85
N ALA A 139 1.54 -2.05 -15.14
CA ALA A 139 1.71 -2.54 -13.77
C ALA A 139 2.69 -3.73 -13.68
N GLY A 140 2.68 -4.63 -14.66
CA GLY A 140 3.66 -5.72 -14.79
C GLY A 140 5.07 -5.19 -15.05
N GLY A 141 5.25 -4.34 -16.06
CA GLY A 141 6.53 -3.74 -16.43
C GLY A 141 7.16 -2.93 -15.29
N LEU A 142 6.39 -2.08 -14.61
CA LEU A 142 6.88 -1.34 -13.44
C LEU A 142 7.30 -2.27 -12.29
N TYR A 143 6.65 -3.43 -12.15
CA TYR A 143 6.95 -4.41 -11.10
C TYR A 143 8.20 -5.24 -11.38
N THR A 144 8.51 -5.53 -12.66
CA THR A 144 9.56 -6.48 -13.06
C THR A 144 10.78 -5.86 -13.75
N ALA A 145 10.62 -4.71 -14.41
CA ALA A 145 11.64 -4.13 -15.28
C ALA A 145 12.45 -2.98 -14.64
N CYS A 146 11.98 -2.38 -13.55
CA CYS A 146 12.54 -1.14 -12.98
C CYS A 146 13.42 -1.39 -11.73
N GLY A 147 14.27 -2.42 -11.77
CA GLY A 147 15.06 -2.89 -10.64
C GLY A 147 14.29 -3.81 -9.67
N GLN A 148 14.84 -3.97 -8.45
CA GLN A 148 14.30 -4.83 -7.39
C GLN A 148 12.79 -4.68 -7.15
N THR A 149 12.02 -5.77 -7.05
CA THR A 149 10.55 -5.63 -7.13
C THR A 149 9.95 -4.89 -5.92
N PRO A 150 9.02 -3.94 -6.13
CA PRO A 150 8.43 -3.15 -5.05
C PRO A 150 7.43 -3.97 -4.22
N LEU A 151 6.94 -3.38 -3.13
CA LEU A 151 5.79 -3.93 -2.41
C LEU A 151 4.53 -3.62 -3.21
N ALA A 152 3.78 -4.65 -3.65
CA ALA A 152 2.64 -4.51 -4.56
C ALA A 152 1.57 -3.49 -4.11
N ARG A 153 1.33 -3.37 -2.80
CA ARG A 153 0.43 -2.36 -2.22
C ARG A 153 0.97 -0.92 -2.31
N ASP A 154 2.28 -0.74 -2.40
CA ASP A 154 2.93 0.57 -2.54
C ASP A 154 2.98 0.96 -4.03
N LEU A 155 3.16 -0.01 -4.95
CA LEU A 155 3.02 0.18 -6.41
C LEU A 155 1.62 0.70 -6.80
N PHE A 156 0.56 0.17 -6.18
CA PHE A 156 -0.80 0.65 -6.43
C PHE A 156 -1.17 1.94 -5.68
N THR A 157 -0.23 2.57 -4.96
CA THR A 157 -0.39 3.95 -4.44
C THR A 157 0.27 5.02 -5.31
N LEU A 158 0.86 4.67 -6.46
CA LEU A 158 1.38 5.64 -7.42
C LEU A 158 0.28 6.58 -7.92
N ALA A 159 0.56 7.88 -7.89
CA ALA A 159 -0.30 8.92 -8.48
C ALA A 159 0.33 9.52 -9.74
N CYS A 160 -0.48 9.84 -10.75
CA CYS A 160 -0.06 10.54 -11.98
C CYS A 160 -0.05 12.07 -11.84
N GLU A 161 -0.56 12.60 -10.73
CA GLU A 161 -0.60 14.03 -10.41
C GLU A 161 -0.47 14.26 -8.89
N SER A 162 0.11 15.40 -8.51
CA SER A 162 0.08 15.92 -7.14
C SER A 162 -1.36 16.25 -6.69
N GLY A 163 -1.58 16.26 -5.39
CA GLY A 163 -2.87 16.50 -4.74
C GLY A 163 -2.67 16.91 -3.28
N PRO A 164 -3.76 17.22 -2.54
CA PRO A 164 -3.68 17.86 -1.22
C PRO A 164 -2.83 17.14 -0.16
N SER A 165 -2.59 15.84 -0.32
CA SER A 165 -1.81 15.00 0.60
C SER A 165 -0.90 13.98 -0.10
N THR A 166 -0.69 14.12 -1.42
CA THR A 166 0.02 13.15 -2.28
C THR A 166 0.82 13.89 -3.35
N SER A 167 2.06 13.51 -3.63
CA SER A 167 2.77 14.04 -4.81
C SER A 167 2.43 13.23 -6.06
N CYS A 168 2.67 13.82 -7.23
CA CYS A 168 2.96 13.04 -8.42
C CYS A 168 4.04 11.98 -8.07
N SER A 169 3.85 10.77 -8.58
CA SER A 169 4.71 9.62 -8.30
C SER A 169 5.41 9.11 -9.56
N ILE A 170 5.18 9.74 -10.71
CA ILE A 170 5.98 9.60 -11.94
C ILE A 170 6.79 10.88 -12.10
N ALA A 171 8.07 10.73 -12.45
CA ALA A 171 9.03 11.83 -12.53
C ALA A 171 9.93 11.70 -13.77
N ILE A 172 10.47 12.82 -14.25
CA ILE A 172 11.53 12.85 -15.27
C ILE A 172 12.79 13.48 -14.66
N TRP A 173 13.94 12.81 -14.81
CA TRP A 173 15.23 13.28 -14.32
C TRP A 173 16.37 12.75 -15.19
N ASN A 174 17.33 13.59 -15.57
CA ASN A 174 18.45 13.26 -16.49
C ASN A 174 18.03 12.51 -17.77
N GLY A 175 16.89 12.89 -18.36
CA GLY A 175 16.33 12.27 -19.57
C GLY A 175 15.75 10.86 -19.38
N LEU A 176 15.64 10.40 -18.13
CA LEU A 176 15.03 9.12 -17.79
C LEU A 176 13.69 9.35 -17.08
N MET A 177 12.69 8.52 -17.39
CA MET A 177 11.45 8.47 -16.60
C MET A 177 11.61 7.49 -15.44
N ALA A 178 11.08 7.89 -14.28
CA ALA A 178 11.11 7.09 -13.06
C ALA A 178 9.75 7.08 -12.37
N TYR A 179 9.59 6.15 -11.42
CA TYR A 179 8.54 6.23 -10.42
C TYR A 179 9.09 6.30 -9.00
N VAL A 180 8.36 6.97 -8.12
CA VAL A 180 8.76 7.34 -6.76
C VAL A 180 7.81 6.71 -5.75
N LEU A 181 8.35 5.90 -4.83
CA LEU A 181 7.59 5.27 -3.74
C LEU A 181 7.90 5.94 -2.39
N ARG A 182 6.86 6.18 -1.59
CA ARG A 182 6.96 6.73 -0.22
C ARG A 182 6.67 5.64 0.82
N HIS A 183 7.70 5.09 1.47
CA HIS A 183 7.51 3.96 2.40
C HIS A 183 7.07 4.40 3.81
N HIS A 184 5.76 4.59 4.01
CA HIS A 184 5.12 4.91 5.30
C HIS A 184 5.31 3.87 6.44
N LYS A 185 6.04 2.77 6.22
CA LYS A 185 6.50 1.87 7.29
C LYS A 185 7.81 2.35 7.92
N ALA A 186 8.75 2.88 7.14
CA ALA A 186 9.97 3.50 7.68
C ALA A 186 9.64 4.72 8.54
N LYS A 187 8.68 5.56 8.09
CA LYS A 187 8.17 6.71 8.89
C LYS A 187 7.66 6.31 10.28
N ARG A 188 7.11 5.11 10.44
CA ARG A 188 6.64 4.55 11.73
C ARG A 188 7.72 3.84 12.56
N GLN A 189 8.94 3.71 12.05
CA GLN A 189 10.06 3.06 12.76
C GLN A 189 11.24 4.02 12.99
N MET A 190 11.39 5.06 12.17
CA MET A 190 12.54 5.99 12.15
C MET A 190 12.11 7.47 12.19
N GLY A 191 10.80 7.76 12.30
CA GLY A 191 10.23 9.12 12.29
C GLY A 191 10.28 9.85 10.94
N ARG A 192 11.24 9.50 10.07
CA ARG A 192 11.52 10.12 8.76
C ARG A 192 10.83 9.38 7.61
N GLU A 193 10.46 10.10 6.55
CA GLU A 193 10.04 9.45 5.30
C GLU A 193 11.20 8.74 4.61
N PHE A 194 10.88 7.78 3.75
CA PHE A 194 11.84 6.95 3.01
C PHE A 194 11.36 6.87 1.56
N TYR A 195 12.06 7.54 0.66
CA TYR A 195 11.80 7.63 -0.76
C TYR A 195 12.60 6.56 -1.52
N VAL A 196 11.97 5.82 -2.42
CA VAL A 196 12.65 4.92 -3.36
C VAL A 196 12.31 5.34 -4.76
N VAL A 197 13.33 5.63 -5.58
CA VAL A 197 13.17 5.96 -6.99
C VAL A 197 13.52 4.74 -7.83
N ARG A 198 12.78 4.56 -8.93
CA ARG A 198 12.91 3.41 -9.83
C ARG A 198 12.79 3.90 -11.26
N PHE A 199 13.94 4.00 -11.93
CA PHE A 199 13.97 4.37 -13.34
C PHE A 199 13.45 3.21 -14.18
N MET A 200 12.75 3.55 -15.26
CA MET A 200 12.19 2.60 -16.22
C MET A 200 13.20 2.36 -17.36
N PRO A 201 13.24 1.16 -17.98
CA PRO A 201 13.90 1.03 -19.27
C PRO A 201 13.17 1.90 -20.29
N SER A 202 13.90 2.43 -21.27
CA SER A 202 13.42 3.48 -22.16
C SER A 202 12.13 3.09 -22.88
N ARG A 203 12.05 1.88 -23.45
CA ARG A 203 10.82 1.32 -24.05
C ARG A 203 9.58 1.50 -23.17
N LEU A 204 9.67 1.10 -21.89
CA LEU A 204 8.59 1.27 -20.92
C LEU A 204 8.31 2.75 -20.61
N ALA A 205 9.34 3.61 -20.60
CA ALA A 205 9.19 5.05 -20.44
C ALA A 205 8.45 5.72 -21.62
N TYR A 206 8.71 5.32 -22.88
CA TYR A 206 7.99 5.81 -24.06
C TYR A 206 6.50 5.41 -24.00
N VAL A 207 6.19 4.16 -23.59
CA VAL A 207 4.79 3.72 -23.41
C VAL A 207 4.12 4.45 -22.24
N MET A 208 4.81 4.61 -21.11
CA MET A 208 4.28 5.36 -19.95
C MET A 208 4.02 6.83 -20.31
N TYR A 209 4.91 7.46 -21.10
CA TYR A 209 4.71 8.80 -21.62
C TYR A 209 3.44 8.88 -22.48
N ASN A 210 3.31 8.02 -23.50
CA ASN A 210 2.14 8.00 -24.39
C ASN A 210 0.84 7.75 -23.59
N TYR A 211 0.89 6.86 -22.59
CA TYR A 211 -0.21 6.62 -21.67
C TYR A 211 -0.58 7.89 -20.89
N LEU A 212 0.37 8.56 -20.23
CA LEU A 212 0.09 9.71 -19.36
C LEU A 212 -0.32 10.97 -20.13
N VAL A 213 0.28 11.21 -21.30
CA VAL A 213 0.05 12.43 -22.09
C VAL A 213 -1.21 12.32 -22.96
N TYR A 214 -1.43 11.19 -23.62
CA TYR A 214 -2.53 11.04 -24.58
C TYR A 214 -3.62 10.09 -24.07
N VAL A 215 -3.30 8.79 -23.93
CA VAL A 215 -4.31 7.73 -23.76
C VAL A 215 -5.13 7.92 -22.48
N ARG A 216 -4.49 8.21 -21.34
CA ARG A 216 -5.16 8.39 -20.04
C ARG A 216 -6.08 9.61 -20.04
N ARG A 217 -5.65 10.72 -20.64
CA ARG A 217 -6.45 11.96 -20.74
C ARG A 217 -7.63 11.79 -21.70
N PHE A 218 -7.43 11.16 -22.85
CA PHE A 218 -8.52 10.83 -23.77
C PHE A 218 -9.50 9.81 -23.15
N ALA A 219 -9.01 8.79 -22.44
CA ALA A 219 -9.85 7.86 -21.69
C ALA A 219 -10.61 8.54 -20.53
N ALA A 220 -10.04 9.57 -19.89
CA ALA A 220 -10.75 10.40 -18.91
C ALA A 220 -11.89 11.21 -19.55
N LEU A 221 -11.65 11.84 -20.72
CA LEU A 221 -12.70 12.50 -21.52
C LEU A 221 -13.82 11.50 -21.89
N LEU A 222 -13.47 10.31 -22.40
CA LEU A 222 -14.45 9.27 -22.71
C LEU A 222 -15.26 8.82 -21.48
N ARG A 223 -14.65 8.71 -20.30
CA ARG A 223 -15.35 8.38 -19.04
C ARG A 223 -16.24 9.53 -18.55
N ARG A 224 -15.85 10.80 -18.73
CA ARG A 224 -16.71 11.97 -18.47
C ARG A 224 -17.93 11.97 -19.39
N GLU A 225 -17.75 11.59 -20.65
CA GLU A 225 -18.81 11.34 -21.64
C GLU A 225 -19.63 10.05 -21.35
N GLN A 226 -19.46 9.41 -20.19
CA GLN A 226 -20.35 8.36 -19.63
C GLN A 226 -21.06 8.84 -18.35
N GLN A 227 -20.81 10.08 -17.90
CA GLN A 227 -21.38 10.61 -16.68
C GLN A 227 -22.90 10.74 -16.78
N THR A 228 -23.57 10.26 -15.74
CA THR A 228 -25.01 10.43 -15.51
C THR A 228 -25.23 10.84 -14.05
N GLN A 229 -26.43 11.28 -13.68
CA GLN A 229 -26.73 11.61 -12.28
C GLN A 229 -26.48 10.42 -11.33
N SER A 230 -26.73 9.19 -11.79
CA SER A 230 -26.46 7.95 -11.03
C SER A 230 -24.99 7.53 -11.00
N PHE A 231 -24.15 8.05 -11.92
CA PHE A 231 -22.74 7.71 -12.06
C PHE A 231 -21.90 8.98 -12.29
N PRO A 232 -21.60 9.75 -11.23
CA PRO A 232 -20.75 10.94 -11.33
C PRO A 232 -19.31 10.57 -11.71
N TYR A 233 -18.69 11.39 -12.56
CA TYR A 233 -17.26 11.30 -12.85
C TYR A 233 -16.47 12.14 -11.84
N HIS A 234 -15.36 11.58 -11.35
CA HIS A 234 -14.41 12.26 -10.46
C HIS A 234 -13.02 12.28 -11.12
N HIS A 235 -12.19 13.26 -10.80
CA HIS A 235 -10.82 13.35 -11.35
C HIS A 235 -9.86 12.43 -10.60
N GLU A 236 -9.32 11.44 -11.30
CA GLU A 236 -8.64 10.29 -10.71
C GLU A 236 -7.11 10.45 -10.76
N ARG A 237 -6.51 10.75 -9.60
CA ARG A 237 -5.05 10.92 -9.48
C ARG A 237 -4.27 9.61 -9.41
N LEU A 238 -4.87 8.50 -8.97
CA LEU A 238 -4.19 7.21 -8.85
C LEU A 238 -3.94 6.58 -10.21
N LEU A 239 -2.71 6.09 -10.44
CA LEU A 239 -2.31 5.48 -11.71
C LEU A 239 -3.11 4.21 -11.99
N PHE A 240 -3.25 3.33 -10.99
CA PHE A 240 -3.94 2.05 -11.08
C PHE A 240 -5.11 1.97 -10.08
N HIS A 241 -6.33 2.21 -10.55
CA HIS A 241 -7.52 2.34 -9.69
C HIS A 241 -8.78 1.71 -10.28
N ASN A 242 -9.80 1.55 -9.44
CA ASN A 242 -11.18 1.31 -9.83
C ASN A 242 -12.05 2.29 -9.01
N SER A 243 -12.61 3.32 -9.67
CA SER A 243 -13.40 4.41 -9.05
C SER A 243 -12.79 4.93 -7.72
N GLY A 244 -11.68 5.66 -7.82
CA GLY A 244 -10.92 6.25 -6.72
C GLY A 244 -10.15 5.29 -5.83
N LYS A 245 -10.42 3.98 -5.90
CA LYS A 245 -9.81 2.98 -5.01
C LYS A 245 -8.62 2.29 -5.69
N PRO A 246 -7.44 2.20 -5.05
CA PRO A 246 -6.27 1.53 -5.62
C PRO A 246 -6.54 0.05 -5.87
N TRP A 247 -5.88 -0.54 -6.86
CA TRP A 247 -6.01 -1.98 -7.13
C TRP A 247 -5.54 -2.84 -5.95
N GLY A 248 -6.20 -3.99 -5.76
CA GLY A 248 -5.80 -4.97 -4.75
C GLY A 248 -4.58 -5.80 -5.19
N THR A 249 -3.74 -6.22 -4.24
CA THR A 249 -2.53 -7.04 -4.51
C THR A 249 -2.82 -8.38 -5.21
N ALA A 250 -4.05 -8.89 -5.08
CA ALA A 250 -4.53 -10.04 -5.84
C ALA A 250 -4.51 -9.81 -7.36
N ARG A 251 -4.75 -8.58 -7.85
CA ARG A 251 -4.72 -8.28 -9.29
C ARG A 251 -3.30 -8.37 -9.86
N LEU A 252 -2.30 -7.81 -9.18
CA LEU A 252 -0.89 -7.99 -9.58
C LEU A 252 -0.46 -9.46 -9.52
N THR A 253 -0.99 -10.21 -8.55
CA THR A 253 -0.76 -11.66 -8.47
C THR A 253 -1.36 -12.39 -9.67
N SER A 254 -2.55 -12.00 -10.14
CA SER A 254 -3.19 -12.55 -11.34
C SER A 254 -2.42 -12.20 -12.62
N ILE A 255 -2.04 -10.92 -12.78
CA ILE A 255 -1.25 -10.45 -13.94
C ILE A 255 0.07 -11.21 -14.06
N LEU A 256 0.77 -11.41 -12.93
CA LEU A 256 2.06 -12.12 -12.93
C LEU A 256 1.89 -13.64 -13.08
N LYS A 257 0.84 -14.24 -12.51
CA LYS A 257 0.47 -15.64 -12.78
C LYS A 257 0.20 -15.86 -14.27
N GLN A 258 -0.54 -14.96 -14.93
CA GLN A 258 -0.80 -15.03 -16.38
C GLN A 258 0.53 -15.09 -17.15
N ALA A 259 1.38 -14.06 -17.01
CA ALA A 259 2.64 -13.98 -17.76
C ALA A 259 3.60 -15.15 -17.47
N THR A 260 3.67 -15.62 -16.21
CA THR A 260 4.52 -16.77 -15.85
C THR A 260 3.93 -18.11 -16.32
N SER A 261 2.60 -18.25 -16.39
CA SER A 261 1.98 -19.39 -17.06
C SER A 261 2.31 -19.41 -18.56
N GLU A 262 2.19 -18.26 -19.24
CA GLU A 262 2.45 -18.13 -20.69
C GLU A 262 3.92 -18.38 -21.07
N ILE A 263 4.89 -17.87 -20.29
CA ILE A 263 6.33 -17.94 -20.65
C ILE A 263 7.07 -19.08 -19.93
N TRP A 264 6.81 -19.27 -18.62
CA TRP A 264 7.49 -20.28 -17.80
C TRP A 264 6.73 -21.61 -17.73
N GLN A 265 5.53 -21.70 -18.34
CA GLN A 265 4.65 -22.87 -18.28
C GLN A 265 4.24 -23.25 -16.84
N ARG A 266 4.31 -22.28 -15.91
CA ARG A 266 4.03 -22.49 -14.48
C ARG A 266 3.66 -21.16 -13.81
N GLU A 267 2.55 -21.16 -13.07
CA GLU A 267 2.07 -19.97 -12.37
C GLU A 267 2.94 -19.60 -11.15
N PHE A 268 3.56 -18.43 -11.18
CA PHE A 268 4.25 -17.84 -10.03
C PHE A 268 3.54 -16.59 -9.50
N ASN A 269 3.45 -16.51 -8.17
CA ASN A 269 2.91 -15.34 -7.48
C ASN A 269 4.00 -14.31 -7.14
N ILE A 270 3.57 -13.08 -6.83
CA ILE A 270 4.45 -11.94 -6.48
C ILE A 270 5.40 -12.19 -5.30
N ARG A 271 5.11 -13.15 -4.40
CA ARG A 271 6.05 -13.50 -3.31
C ARG A 271 7.22 -14.29 -3.85
N ILE A 272 6.97 -15.32 -4.65
CA ILE A 272 8.04 -16.21 -5.16
C ILE A 272 8.85 -15.50 -6.25
N PHE A 273 8.20 -14.80 -7.19
CA PHE A 273 8.91 -14.01 -8.22
C PHE A 273 9.85 -12.97 -7.59
N ARG A 274 9.42 -12.30 -6.52
CA ARG A 274 10.29 -11.37 -5.78
C ARG A 274 11.52 -12.05 -5.19
N GLN A 275 11.38 -13.26 -4.66
CA GLN A 275 12.51 -14.01 -4.10
C GLN A 275 13.48 -14.44 -5.21
N ILE A 276 12.97 -14.91 -6.36
CA ILE A 276 13.78 -15.19 -7.57
C ILE A 276 14.55 -13.92 -8.01
N ALA A 277 13.87 -12.78 -8.13
CA ALA A 277 14.50 -11.53 -8.55
C ALA A 277 15.56 -11.00 -7.55
N ILE A 278 15.41 -11.26 -6.25
CA ILE A 278 16.44 -10.99 -5.22
C ILE A 278 17.67 -11.86 -5.48
N SER A 279 17.51 -13.18 -5.53
CA SER A 279 18.64 -14.10 -5.74
C SER A 279 19.36 -13.90 -7.07
N ILE A 280 18.63 -13.52 -8.13
CA ILE A 280 19.23 -13.12 -9.42
C ILE A 280 20.08 -11.86 -9.30
N THR A 281 19.65 -10.87 -8.50
CA THR A 281 20.44 -9.65 -8.26
C THR A 281 21.73 -9.99 -7.49
N GLU A 282 21.62 -10.85 -6.48
CA GLU A 282 22.75 -11.35 -5.69
C GLU A 282 23.76 -12.16 -6.53
N LYS A 283 23.35 -12.92 -7.56
CA LYS A 283 24.29 -13.70 -8.39
C LYS A 283 24.86 -12.94 -9.60
N HIS A 284 24.05 -12.12 -10.30
CA HIS A 284 24.42 -11.52 -11.59
C HIS A 284 24.70 -10.01 -11.54
N VAL A 285 24.08 -9.25 -10.64
CA VAL A 285 24.27 -7.79 -10.54
C VAL A 285 25.38 -7.49 -9.53
N ARG A 286 26.57 -8.05 -9.79
CA ARG A 286 27.63 -8.25 -8.80
C ARG A 286 28.16 -6.98 -8.14
N GLU A 287 28.12 -5.83 -8.81
CA GLU A 287 28.57 -4.54 -8.25
C GLU A 287 27.78 -4.11 -6.99
N VAL A 288 26.59 -4.68 -6.74
CA VAL A 288 25.75 -4.41 -5.55
C VAL A 288 26.36 -4.92 -4.23
N HIS A 289 27.40 -5.76 -4.29
CA HIS A 289 28.04 -6.34 -3.09
C HIS A 289 29.11 -5.42 -2.47
N SER A 290 29.62 -4.43 -3.22
CA SER A 290 30.43 -3.36 -2.65
C SER A 290 29.53 -2.46 -1.79
N PRO A 291 29.82 -2.24 -0.49
CA PRO A 291 29.03 -1.33 0.34
C PRO A 291 29.06 0.08 -0.26
N LEU A 292 27.93 0.57 -0.76
CA LEU A 292 27.83 1.87 -1.42
C LEU A 292 28.04 3.01 -0.40
N ASN A 293 29.30 3.39 -0.19
CA ASN A 293 29.66 4.55 0.60
C ASN A 293 29.45 5.84 -0.21
N ILE A 294 28.21 6.35 -0.20
CA ILE A 294 27.84 7.65 -0.80
C ILE A 294 28.57 8.87 -0.20
N TYR A 295 29.41 8.65 0.81
CA TYR A 295 30.24 9.65 1.47
C TYR A 295 31.74 9.32 1.39
N ASP A 296 32.16 8.43 0.48
CA ASP A 296 33.58 8.16 0.30
C ASP A 296 34.30 9.43 -0.18
N ASP A 297 35.22 9.89 0.65
CA ASP A 297 36.14 10.99 0.37
C ASP A 297 37.58 10.57 0.63
N THR A 298 37.87 9.28 0.40
CA THR A 298 39.14 8.63 0.79
C THR A 298 39.68 7.60 -0.20
N THR A 299 38.83 6.88 -0.95
CA THR A 299 39.29 5.90 -1.95
C THR A 299 39.52 6.51 -3.33
N ALA A 300 40.18 5.76 -4.22
CA ALA A 300 40.39 6.17 -5.62
C ALA A 300 39.09 6.25 -6.44
N ASP A 301 38.01 5.61 -5.97
CA ASP A 301 36.70 5.56 -6.61
C ASP A 301 35.73 6.66 -6.12
N ALA A 302 36.20 7.58 -5.27
CA ALA A 302 35.40 8.68 -4.73
C ALA A 302 34.87 9.62 -5.82
N ASP A 303 33.61 10.07 -5.69
CA ASP A 303 33.00 11.06 -6.59
C ASP A 303 33.84 12.34 -6.59
N LEU A 304 34.28 12.83 -7.76
CA LEU A 304 35.12 14.03 -7.91
C LEU A 304 34.53 15.28 -7.20
N ASN A 305 33.20 15.30 -6.97
CA ASN A 305 32.52 16.30 -6.14
C ASN A 305 32.99 16.34 -4.67
N ALA A 306 33.73 15.33 -4.19
CA ALA A 306 34.41 15.34 -2.90
C ALA A 306 35.40 16.52 -2.77
N ALA A 307 36.12 16.85 -3.85
CA ALA A 307 37.03 18.00 -3.87
C ALA A 307 36.28 19.33 -3.61
N LEU A 308 35.04 19.47 -4.11
CA LEU A 308 34.17 20.61 -3.84
C LEU A 308 33.65 20.63 -2.38
N ALA A 309 33.68 19.50 -1.67
CA ALA A 309 33.40 19.45 -0.24
C ALA A 309 34.63 19.94 0.55
N TRP A 310 35.82 19.41 0.24
CA TRP A 310 37.07 19.82 0.89
C TRP A 310 37.37 21.30 0.69
N GLN A 311 37.12 21.85 -0.51
CA GLN A 311 37.20 23.31 -0.76
C GLN A 311 36.25 24.14 0.13
N SER A 312 35.12 23.58 0.56
CA SER A 312 34.20 24.22 1.51
C SER A 312 34.58 24.01 2.98
N GLY A 313 35.72 23.35 3.27
CA GLY A 313 36.19 23.07 4.63
C GLY A 313 35.55 21.86 5.30
N TYR A 314 34.84 21.00 4.56
CA TYR A 314 34.06 19.89 5.11
C TYR A 314 34.30 18.56 4.38
N ARG A 315 34.28 17.45 5.13
CA ARG A 315 34.12 16.12 4.53
C ARG A 315 32.72 15.93 3.95
N LEU A 316 32.57 14.99 3.02
CA LEU A 316 31.31 14.75 2.31
C LEU A 316 30.11 14.54 3.25
N LEU A 317 30.27 13.74 4.31
CA LEU A 317 29.26 13.53 5.36
C LEU A 317 28.93 14.81 6.17
N GLN A 318 29.96 15.58 6.54
CA GLN A 318 29.79 16.81 7.32
C GLN A 318 29.03 17.87 6.51
N ARG A 319 29.41 18.05 5.24
CA ARG A 319 28.72 18.94 4.29
C ARG A 319 27.26 18.51 4.10
N GLY A 320 27.02 17.20 4.07
CA GLY A 320 25.69 16.59 4.09
C GLY A 320 24.84 17.08 5.26
N ILE A 321 25.34 16.92 6.48
CA ILE A 321 24.63 17.31 7.71
C ILE A 321 24.42 18.83 7.79
N ILE A 322 25.48 19.62 7.55
CA ILE A 322 25.51 21.07 7.83
C ILE A 322 24.65 21.87 6.84
N TYR A 323 24.69 21.55 5.56
CA TYR A 323 23.91 22.26 4.53
C TYR A 323 22.56 21.60 4.22
N GLY A 324 22.15 20.60 5.01
CA GLY A 324 20.91 19.84 4.76
C GLY A 324 20.97 18.96 3.50
N LEU A 325 22.17 18.73 2.98
CA LEU A 325 22.53 17.82 1.89
C LEU A 325 22.66 16.36 2.38
N ASP A 326 21.91 15.98 3.42
CA ASP A 326 21.97 14.69 4.14
C ASP A 326 21.54 13.53 3.23
N GLY A 327 22.51 12.92 2.54
CA GLY A 327 22.31 11.73 1.71
C GLY A 327 22.13 10.44 2.51
N ALA A 328 22.43 10.44 3.83
CA ALA A 328 22.46 9.24 4.66
C ALA A 328 21.08 8.62 4.84
N PHE A 329 20.04 9.46 4.79
CA PHE A 329 18.66 9.03 4.84
C PHE A 329 17.94 9.45 3.56
N PRO A 330 17.20 8.55 2.91
CA PRO A 330 16.35 8.90 1.77
C PRO A 330 15.06 9.60 2.25
N ASN A 331 15.20 10.64 3.08
CA ASN A 331 14.12 11.49 3.59
C ASN A 331 13.83 12.68 2.66
N ARG A 332 14.72 12.94 1.69
CA ARG A 332 14.66 13.98 0.65
C ARG A 332 15.21 13.41 -0.65
N LEU A 333 14.59 13.76 -1.77
CA LEU A 333 14.99 13.33 -3.12
C LEU A 333 16.15 14.19 -3.64
N GLN A 334 17.36 13.91 -3.17
CA GLN A 334 18.56 14.67 -3.55
C GLN A 334 19.25 14.10 -4.81
N PRO A 335 19.97 14.91 -5.61
CA PRO A 335 20.63 14.45 -6.83
C PRO A 335 21.61 13.28 -6.66
N ALA A 336 22.31 13.18 -5.51
CA ALA A 336 23.21 12.06 -5.23
C ALA A 336 22.45 10.72 -5.07
N LEU A 337 21.37 10.73 -4.26
CA LEU A 337 20.48 9.56 -4.10
C LEU A 337 19.79 9.17 -5.42
N LEU A 338 19.46 10.15 -6.25
CA LEU A 338 18.93 9.92 -7.60
C LEU A 338 19.97 9.25 -8.51
N ARG A 339 21.26 9.64 -8.48
CA ARG A 339 22.36 8.92 -9.17
C ARG A 339 22.46 7.47 -8.70
N SER A 340 22.38 7.21 -7.39
CA SER A 340 22.42 5.84 -6.85
C SER A 340 21.26 4.97 -7.35
N TYR A 341 20.05 5.53 -7.44
CA TYR A 341 18.90 4.82 -8.00
C TYR A 341 18.95 4.69 -9.54
N GLU A 342 19.53 5.65 -10.27
CA GLU A 342 19.78 5.57 -11.72
C GLU A 342 20.71 4.41 -12.05
N TRP A 343 21.85 4.33 -11.37
CA TRP A 343 22.79 3.23 -11.50
C TRP A 343 22.13 1.89 -11.17
N ALA A 344 21.43 1.77 -10.02
CA ALA A 344 20.82 0.52 -9.60
C ALA A 344 19.71 0.01 -10.57
N SER A 345 18.91 0.92 -11.14
CA SER A 345 17.98 0.58 -12.21
C SER A 345 18.71 0.21 -13.51
N THR A 346 19.74 0.96 -13.90
CA THR A 346 20.49 0.70 -15.15
C THR A 346 21.21 -0.64 -15.15
N ARG A 347 21.84 -1.05 -14.04
CA ARG A 347 22.45 -2.39 -13.93
C ARG A 347 21.42 -3.52 -13.96
N TRP A 348 20.18 -3.27 -13.52
CA TRP A 348 19.08 -4.21 -13.74
C TRP A 348 18.65 -4.24 -15.22
N HIS A 349 18.52 -3.07 -15.87
CA HIS A 349 18.18 -2.95 -17.29
C HIS A 349 19.18 -3.70 -18.18
N GLU A 350 20.48 -3.56 -17.92
CA GLU A 350 21.57 -4.32 -18.54
C GLU A 350 21.35 -5.84 -18.41
N PHE A 351 21.12 -6.34 -17.19
CA PHE A 351 20.87 -7.77 -16.95
C PHE A 351 19.62 -8.31 -17.67
N ILE A 352 18.52 -7.53 -17.71
CA ILE A 352 17.29 -7.89 -18.44
C ILE A 352 17.36 -7.59 -19.95
N ARG A 353 18.52 -7.13 -20.45
CA ARG A 353 18.78 -6.70 -21.84
C ARG A 353 17.79 -5.68 -22.40
N GLN A 354 17.35 -4.74 -21.57
CA GLN A 354 16.51 -3.61 -21.98
C GLN A 354 17.33 -2.31 -21.98
N PRO A 355 17.18 -1.41 -22.97
CA PRO A 355 17.93 -0.15 -23.01
C PRO A 355 17.49 0.82 -21.91
N SER A 356 18.42 1.39 -21.13
CA SER A 356 18.10 2.47 -20.17
C SER A 356 17.73 3.78 -20.86
N ARG A 357 18.51 4.18 -21.88
CA ARG A 357 18.28 5.37 -22.72
C ARG A 357 18.12 4.91 -24.17
N VAL A 358 17.28 5.58 -24.95
CA VAL A 358 17.38 5.52 -26.42
C VAL A 358 18.50 6.46 -26.83
N MET A 359 19.46 5.97 -27.63
CA MET A 359 20.36 6.85 -28.37
C MET A 359 19.51 7.63 -29.39
N PRO A 360 19.51 8.97 -29.39
CA PRO A 360 18.86 9.71 -30.45
C PRO A 360 19.46 9.29 -31.79
N PRO A 361 18.65 9.13 -32.87
CA PRO A 361 19.19 9.07 -34.21
C PRO A 361 20.12 10.28 -34.42
N LEU A 362 21.26 10.07 -35.09
CA LEU A 362 22.08 11.19 -35.56
C LEU A 362 21.16 12.14 -36.33
N ARG A 363 21.13 13.43 -35.93
CA ARG A 363 20.18 14.40 -36.45
C ARG A 363 20.48 14.71 -37.91
N GLU A 364 19.93 13.91 -38.82
CA GLU A 364 19.77 14.30 -40.22
C GLU A 364 19.00 15.61 -40.27
N ARG A 365 19.69 16.65 -40.72
CA ARG A 365 19.15 18.00 -40.71
C ARG A 365 18.24 18.17 -41.93
N ASN A 366 16.96 18.42 -41.64
CA ASN A 366 15.87 18.74 -42.58
C ASN A 366 15.10 17.56 -43.18
N THR A 367 13.93 17.29 -42.61
CA THR A 367 12.69 17.24 -43.40
C THR A 367 11.66 18.15 -42.73
N ALA A 368 10.87 18.88 -43.52
CA ALA A 368 9.82 19.74 -42.98
C ALA A 368 8.70 18.87 -42.36
N PRO A 369 8.03 19.33 -41.28
CA PRO A 369 6.89 18.60 -40.74
C PRO A 369 5.81 18.46 -41.82
N SER A 370 5.32 17.24 -42.02
CA SER A 370 4.24 16.99 -42.96
C SER A 370 3.01 17.79 -42.56
N ASN A 371 2.47 18.57 -43.50
CA ASN A 371 1.30 19.40 -43.25
C ASN A 371 0.15 18.52 -42.74
N PRO A 372 -0.51 18.87 -41.61
CA PRO A 372 -1.70 18.16 -41.19
C PRO A 372 -2.75 18.24 -42.30
N SER A 373 -3.51 17.16 -42.51
CA SER A 373 -4.57 17.17 -43.53
C SER A 373 -5.51 18.34 -43.30
N SER A 374 -6.00 18.95 -44.38
CA SER A 374 -6.83 20.18 -44.32
C SER A 374 -8.00 20.05 -43.34
N ILE A 375 -8.59 18.86 -43.26
CA ILE A 375 -9.65 18.48 -42.30
C ILE A 375 -9.18 18.64 -40.83
N ILE A 376 -8.00 18.12 -40.48
CA ILE A 376 -7.43 18.26 -39.13
C ILE A 376 -7.05 19.71 -38.85
N ALA A 377 -6.51 20.43 -39.84
CA ALA A 377 -6.16 21.83 -39.70
C ALA A 377 -7.40 22.73 -39.48
N THR A 378 -8.53 22.44 -40.13
CA THR A 378 -9.80 23.15 -39.93
C THR A 378 -10.40 22.81 -38.56
N LEU A 379 -10.56 21.53 -38.22
CA LEU A 379 -11.08 21.11 -36.90
C LEU A 379 -10.28 21.71 -35.72
N LYS A 380 -8.95 21.82 -35.85
CA LYS A 380 -8.10 22.48 -34.85
C LYS A 380 -8.39 23.97 -34.70
N ARG A 381 -8.71 24.69 -35.78
CA ARG A 381 -9.11 26.12 -35.71
C ARG A 381 -10.49 26.26 -35.09
N ASP A 382 -11.47 25.48 -35.54
CA ASP A 382 -12.86 25.55 -35.09
C ASP A 382 -12.97 25.34 -33.57
N ILE A 383 -12.31 24.31 -33.05
CA ILE A 383 -12.28 24.03 -31.61
C ILE A 383 -11.40 25.01 -30.83
N SER A 384 -10.31 25.53 -31.42
CA SER A 384 -9.56 26.63 -30.77
C SER A 384 -10.40 27.90 -30.64
N CYS A 385 -11.26 28.19 -31.62
CA CYS A 385 -12.18 29.32 -31.59
C CYS A 385 -13.26 29.12 -30.51
N LEU A 386 -13.82 27.91 -30.40
CA LEU A 386 -14.79 27.57 -29.35
C LEU A 386 -14.17 27.68 -27.94
N MET A 387 -12.94 27.19 -27.75
CA MET A 387 -12.25 27.18 -26.45
C MET A 387 -11.73 28.55 -25.99
N GLN A 388 -11.78 29.60 -26.83
CA GLN A 388 -11.39 30.97 -26.46
C GLN A 388 -12.53 31.77 -25.82
N ASN A 389 -13.78 31.29 -25.89
CA ASN A 389 -14.97 31.99 -25.38
C ASN A 389 -15.36 31.60 -23.94
N ASP A 390 -14.54 30.81 -23.25
CA ASP A 390 -14.89 30.13 -21.97
C ASP A 390 -13.81 30.38 -20.87
N GLU A 391 -13.09 31.51 -20.95
CA GLU A 391 -12.13 31.92 -19.91
C GLU A 391 -12.76 32.90 -18.90
N SER A 392 -12.66 32.55 -17.61
CA SER A 392 -12.87 33.36 -16.38
C SER A 392 -14.14 33.05 -15.56
N PRO A 393 -14.13 33.28 -14.22
CA PRO A 393 -13.06 33.87 -13.41
C PRO A 393 -12.42 32.93 -12.37
N GLU A 394 -11.20 33.28 -11.97
CA GLU A 394 -10.42 32.60 -10.93
C GLU A 394 -10.94 32.85 -9.49
N TYR A 395 -10.47 32.00 -8.57
CA TYR A 395 -10.80 32.04 -7.14
C TYR A 395 -10.10 33.20 -6.43
N ARG A 396 -10.74 34.38 -6.33
CA ARG A 396 -10.20 35.55 -5.63
C ARG A 396 -9.88 35.27 -4.16
N SER A 397 -8.60 35.36 -3.80
CA SER A 397 -8.13 35.33 -2.41
C SER A 397 -8.41 36.68 -1.72
N VAL A 398 -9.28 36.67 -0.71
CA VAL A 398 -9.61 37.88 0.07
C VAL A 398 -8.50 38.18 1.07
N SER A 399 -7.72 39.23 0.81
CA SER A 399 -6.69 39.72 1.74
C SER A 399 -7.31 40.54 2.87
N THR A 400 -6.97 40.21 4.11
CA THR A 400 -7.46 40.90 5.32
C THR A 400 -6.56 42.06 5.73
N LYS A 401 -7.07 43.31 5.64
CA LYS A 401 -6.45 44.49 6.26
C LYS A 401 -7.48 45.38 6.98
N LYS A 402 -7.04 46.02 8.08
CA LYS A 402 -7.86 46.71 9.08
C LYS A 402 -8.11 48.20 8.76
N ARG A 403 -9.30 48.72 9.11
CA ARG A 403 -9.65 50.08 9.64
C ARG A 403 -11.19 50.27 9.55
N LYS A 404 -11.90 51.07 10.35
CA LYS A 404 -11.72 51.58 11.74
C LYS A 404 -13.13 51.96 12.30
N GLU A 405 -13.31 52.17 13.60
CA GLU A 405 -14.61 52.42 14.26
C GLU A 405 -15.27 53.79 13.96
N SER A 406 -16.62 53.87 14.13
CA SER A 406 -17.30 55.01 14.79
C SER A 406 -18.78 54.73 15.16
N GLY A 407 -19.11 54.69 16.46
CA GLY A 407 -20.40 55.10 17.09
C GLY A 407 -21.72 54.33 16.79
N MET A 408 -22.77 54.38 17.63
CA MET A 408 -22.91 54.90 19.02
C MET A 408 -24.26 54.41 19.64
N THR A 409 -24.32 54.20 20.98
CA THR A 409 -25.53 54.07 21.88
C THR A 409 -26.70 53.15 21.47
N GLU A 410 -27.04 52.07 22.19
CA GLU A 410 -27.71 51.99 23.52
C GLU A 410 -29.21 52.35 23.58
N VAL A 411 -30.03 51.42 24.11
CA VAL A 411 -30.92 51.57 25.30
C VAL A 411 -31.62 50.23 25.61
N LEU A 412 -31.94 49.96 26.89
CA LEU A 412 -32.52 48.70 27.38
C LEU A 412 -34.07 48.76 27.50
N LYS A 413 -34.74 47.59 27.58
CA LYS A 413 -35.35 47.04 28.84
C LYS A 413 -36.17 45.74 28.65
N ASP A 414 -36.09 44.87 29.67
CA ASP A 414 -37.10 44.06 30.41
C ASP A 414 -38.38 43.53 29.70
N VAL A 415 -39.06 42.44 30.10
CA VAL A 415 -39.29 41.83 31.43
C VAL A 415 -39.24 40.27 31.39
N ARG A 416 -39.24 39.61 32.56
CA ARG A 416 -39.10 38.15 32.81
C ARG A 416 -40.43 37.35 32.83
N GLN A 417 -40.29 36.03 33.06
CA GLN A 417 -41.19 35.13 33.85
C GLN A 417 -42.43 34.52 33.13
N VAL A 418 -42.92 33.29 33.44
CA VAL A 418 -42.43 32.18 34.32
C VAL A 418 -43.10 30.81 33.98
N ASN A 419 -42.49 29.68 34.37
CA ASN A 419 -43.04 28.30 34.47
C ASN A 419 -43.57 27.62 33.17
N GLY A 420 -43.72 26.28 33.09
CA GLY A 420 -43.24 25.20 33.96
C GLY A 420 -43.97 23.84 33.76
N SER A 421 -43.25 22.72 33.92
CA SER A 421 -43.75 21.33 34.10
C SER A 421 -44.32 20.56 32.87
N SER A 422 -44.10 19.24 32.87
CA SER A 422 -44.70 18.22 31.95
C SER A 422 -45.82 17.45 32.68
N PRO A 423 -46.76 16.73 32.00
CA PRO A 423 -46.63 15.26 31.96
C PRO A 423 -47.35 14.44 30.83
N LYS A 424 -46.80 13.25 30.52
CA LYS A 424 -47.43 11.92 30.23
C LYS A 424 -48.41 11.68 29.03
N GLY A 425 -48.26 10.47 28.43
CA GLY A 425 -49.20 9.75 27.54
C GLY A 425 -48.47 9.13 26.33
N LYS A 426 -48.33 7.80 26.11
CA LYS A 426 -49.33 6.72 25.83
C LYS A 426 -50.11 6.96 24.51
N GLU A 427 -50.21 6.05 23.52
CA GLU A 427 -49.69 4.66 23.31
C GLU A 427 -49.81 4.32 21.77
N ALA A 428 -49.58 3.15 21.14
CA ALA A 428 -49.41 1.74 21.57
C ALA A 428 -48.50 0.88 20.61
N ASN A 429 -49.06 -0.11 19.91
CA ASN A 429 -48.42 -1.24 19.18
C ASN A 429 -48.18 -1.01 17.67
N CYS A 430 -47.34 -1.74 16.90
CA CYS A 430 -46.60 -3.03 17.02
C CYS A 430 -47.23 -4.28 16.33
N GLY A 431 -46.35 -5.11 15.73
CA GLY A 431 -46.54 -6.47 15.17
C GLY A 431 -45.44 -6.78 14.13
N SER A 432 -45.03 -8.01 13.78
CA SER A 432 -45.15 -9.40 14.30
C SER A 432 -44.27 -10.29 13.37
N ASN A 433 -43.72 -11.49 13.64
CA ASN A 433 -43.70 -12.50 14.73
C ASN A 433 -42.23 -13.05 14.85
N VAL A 434 -41.71 -13.73 15.88
CA VAL A 434 -42.17 -14.73 16.87
C VAL A 434 -42.11 -16.21 16.42
N VAL A 435 -41.15 -16.96 16.99
CA VAL A 435 -41.19 -18.36 17.53
C VAL A 435 -40.01 -18.40 18.55
N SER A 436 -40.12 -18.62 19.87
CA SER A 436 -40.76 -19.67 20.73
C SER A 436 -39.89 -20.95 20.86
N ALA A 437 -39.81 -21.67 22.00
CA ALA A 437 -40.58 -21.61 23.25
C ALA A 437 -39.81 -22.09 24.51
N SER A 438 -40.31 -21.72 25.71
CA SER A 438 -40.44 -22.47 26.99
C SER A 438 -39.29 -23.35 27.57
N SER A 439 -39.11 -23.52 28.88
CA SER A 439 -40.13 -23.63 29.97
C SER A 439 -39.68 -23.05 31.34
N GLN A 440 -40.41 -23.33 32.43
CA GLN A 440 -40.40 -22.53 33.68
C GLN A 440 -40.08 -23.32 34.97
N ASN A 441 -39.40 -22.62 35.88
CA ASN A 441 -39.45 -22.62 37.36
C ASN A 441 -40.07 -23.79 38.14
N THR A 442 -39.35 -24.23 39.16
CA THR A 442 -39.84 -24.22 40.57
C THR A 442 -38.63 -24.06 41.50
N ALA A 443 -38.83 -23.70 42.77
CA ALA A 443 -37.75 -23.30 43.67
C ALA A 443 -37.85 -23.95 45.05
N HIS A 444 -36.71 -24.17 45.72
CA HIS A 444 -36.62 -23.95 47.17
C HIS A 444 -35.17 -23.71 47.64
N ASN A 445 -35.05 -22.78 48.59
CA ASN A 445 -34.03 -22.63 49.62
C ASN A 445 -32.53 -22.68 49.23
N GLY A 446 -31.83 -21.54 49.44
CA GLY A 446 -30.61 -21.61 50.26
C GLY A 446 -29.28 -21.09 49.72
N ARG A 447 -29.22 -20.19 48.72
CA ARG A 447 -28.00 -19.39 48.49
C ARG A 447 -28.25 -18.04 47.82
N LEU A 448 -27.95 -16.96 48.54
CA LEU A 448 -27.74 -15.63 47.96
C LEU A 448 -26.34 -15.57 47.36
N MET A 449 -26.25 -15.70 46.04
CA MET A 449 -25.17 -15.31 45.12
C MET A 449 -25.67 -15.65 43.71
N PHE A 450 -24.96 -15.16 42.67
CA PHE A 450 -25.34 -15.25 41.26
C PHE A 450 -26.57 -14.35 40.89
N ASP A 451 -26.63 -13.74 39.71
CA ASP A 451 -25.83 -14.00 38.51
C ASP A 451 -25.36 -12.73 37.77
N ASN A 452 -24.16 -12.77 37.18
CA ASN A 452 -23.69 -11.72 36.28
C ASN A 452 -23.93 -12.17 34.82
N PRO A 453 -24.55 -11.34 33.95
CA PRO A 453 -24.91 -11.78 32.61
C PRO A 453 -23.71 -12.10 31.69
N TYR A 454 -22.50 -11.66 32.03
CA TYR A 454 -21.29 -11.88 31.22
C TYR A 454 -20.34 -12.93 31.81
N PHE A 455 -20.38 -13.17 33.13
CA PHE A 455 -19.40 -13.96 33.85
C PHE A 455 -20.01 -14.94 34.87
N THR A 456 -19.56 -16.20 34.83
CA THR A 456 -19.64 -17.10 35.99
C THR A 456 -18.42 -16.85 36.88
N TYR A 457 -18.59 -16.93 38.20
CA TYR A 457 -17.47 -16.87 39.16
C TYR A 457 -17.02 -18.27 39.55
N GLU A 458 -15.83 -18.65 39.09
CA GLU A 458 -15.22 -19.93 39.40
C GLU A 458 -14.46 -19.82 40.73
N LYS A 459 -15.18 -20.05 41.84
CA LYS A 459 -14.68 -19.81 43.20
C LYS A 459 -13.40 -20.59 43.54
N GLU A 460 -13.26 -21.81 43.03
CA GLU A 460 -12.10 -22.68 43.26
C GLU A 460 -10.81 -22.08 42.68
N TYR A 461 -10.91 -21.44 41.51
CA TYR A 461 -9.78 -20.86 40.78
C TYR A 461 -9.65 -19.35 40.99
N LYS A 462 -10.54 -18.72 41.76
CA LYS A 462 -10.57 -17.26 42.04
C LYS A 462 -10.57 -16.40 40.76
N LEU A 463 -11.29 -16.85 39.73
CA LEU A 463 -11.34 -16.25 38.39
C LEU A 463 -12.77 -16.11 37.85
N LEU A 464 -12.95 -15.25 36.85
CA LEU A 464 -14.22 -15.07 36.14
C LEU A 464 -14.21 -15.79 34.79
N GLY A 465 -15.14 -16.71 34.56
CA GLY A 465 -15.33 -17.36 33.26
C GLY A 465 -16.32 -16.62 32.39
N CYS A 466 -15.90 -16.18 31.20
CA CYS A 466 -16.76 -15.48 30.24
C CYS A 466 -17.75 -16.43 29.55
N ARG A 467 -19.04 -16.16 29.74
CA ARG A 467 -20.15 -16.97 29.19
C ARG A 467 -20.30 -16.90 27.67
N LEU A 468 -19.79 -15.84 27.04
CA LEU A 468 -19.94 -15.58 25.60
C LEU A 468 -18.73 -16.05 24.77
N CYS A 469 -17.55 -16.21 25.36
CA CYS A 469 -16.34 -16.60 24.63
C CYS A 469 -15.42 -17.60 25.36
N ALA A 470 -15.93 -18.33 26.36
CA ALA A 470 -15.24 -19.45 27.01
C ALA A 470 -13.79 -19.11 27.40
N THR A 471 -13.63 -18.04 28.20
CA THR A 471 -12.32 -17.45 28.52
C THR A 471 -12.27 -17.02 29.98
N MET A 472 -11.24 -17.44 30.72
CA MET A 472 -11.00 -17.00 32.10
C MET A 472 -10.37 -15.60 32.16
N VAL A 473 -10.81 -14.79 33.13
CA VAL A 473 -10.47 -13.37 33.28
C VAL A 473 -10.13 -13.02 34.73
N THR A 474 -9.02 -12.30 34.90
CA THR A 474 -8.52 -11.75 36.17
C THR A 474 -9.09 -10.36 36.45
N ARG A 475 -9.08 -9.90 37.71
CA ARG A 475 -9.73 -8.65 38.16
C ARG A 475 -9.34 -7.43 37.30
N GLN A 476 -8.06 -7.26 37.00
CA GLN A 476 -7.57 -6.15 36.17
C GLN A 476 -8.08 -6.22 34.71
N ARG A 477 -8.30 -7.43 34.17
CA ARG A 477 -8.61 -7.65 32.75
C ARG A 477 -10.09 -7.55 32.39
N ILE A 478 -10.99 -7.48 33.37
CA ILE A 478 -12.45 -7.34 33.17
C ILE A 478 -12.77 -6.23 32.15
N LYS A 479 -12.21 -5.04 32.35
CA LYS A 479 -12.47 -3.86 31.51
C LYS A 479 -12.02 -4.03 30.07
N ASP A 480 -10.82 -4.56 29.84
CA ASP A 480 -10.25 -4.72 28.50
C ASP A 480 -10.90 -5.89 27.75
N HIS A 481 -11.27 -6.96 28.47
CA HIS A 481 -12.01 -8.10 27.95
C HIS A 481 -13.43 -7.73 27.50
N LEU A 482 -14.15 -6.92 28.29
CA LEU A 482 -15.51 -6.47 27.95
C LEU A 482 -15.56 -5.33 26.92
N ARG A 483 -14.47 -4.54 26.77
CA ARG A 483 -14.30 -3.63 25.61
C ARG A 483 -13.88 -4.36 24.34
N GLY A 484 -13.23 -5.52 24.48
CA GLY A 484 -12.78 -6.34 23.37
C GLY A 484 -13.92 -7.00 22.60
N ARG A 485 -13.58 -7.55 21.43
CA ARG A 485 -14.44 -8.47 20.68
C ARG A 485 -14.55 -9.81 21.44
N PRO A 486 -15.74 -10.41 21.63
CA PRO A 486 -17.01 -10.07 20.98
C PRO A 486 -17.91 -9.04 21.70
N HIS A 487 -17.52 -8.57 22.90
CA HIS A 487 -18.43 -7.90 23.84
C HIS A 487 -18.76 -6.44 23.51
N TYR A 488 -17.75 -5.60 23.21
CA TYR A 488 -17.91 -4.17 22.87
C TYR A 488 -18.74 -3.32 23.87
N LEU A 489 -18.78 -3.69 25.15
CA LEU A 489 -19.64 -3.07 26.16
C LEU A 489 -19.25 -1.63 26.51
N ASN A 490 -20.24 -0.83 26.89
CA ASN A 490 -20.05 0.57 27.23
C ASN A 490 -19.49 0.76 28.65
N SER A 491 -18.97 1.95 28.94
CA SER A 491 -18.24 2.19 30.20
C SER A 491 -19.13 2.32 31.45
N CYS A 492 -20.45 2.36 31.31
CA CYS A 492 -21.41 2.26 32.41
C CYS A 492 -21.71 0.79 32.73
N GLU A 493 -21.93 -0.04 31.72
CA GLU A 493 -22.12 -1.50 31.87
C GLU A 493 -20.91 -2.15 32.52
N ILE A 494 -19.71 -1.84 32.03
CA ILE A 494 -18.45 -2.39 32.56
C ILE A 494 -18.24 -2.00 34.02
N LYS A 495 -18.61 -0.78 34.44
CA LYS A 495 -18.53 -0.35 35.85
C LYS A 495 -19.36 -1.26 36.76
N LYS A 496 -20.62 -1.55 36.40
CA LYS A 496 -21.49 -2.46 37.17
C LYS A 496 -20.88 -3.86 37.31
N VAL A 497 -20.21 -4.36 36.26
CA VAL A 497 -19.49 -5.65 36.32
C VAL A 497 -18.25 -5.58 37.22
N GLN A 498 -17.49 -4.48 37.20
CA GLN A 498 -16.34 -4.27 38.08
C GLN A 498 -16.76 -4.06 39.55
N GLU A 499 -17.90 -3.41 39.79
CA GLU A 499 -18.52 -3.22 41.11
C GLU A 499 -19.00 -4.56 41.68
N TRP A 500 -19.70 -5.39 40.90
CA TRP A 500 -20.01 -6.78 41.28
C TRP A 500 -18.74 -7.60 41.56
N ALA A 501 -17.77 -7.57 40.66
CA ALA A 501 -16.50 -8.31 40.79
C ALA A 501 -15.63 -7.80 41.97
N SER A 502 -15.87 -6.60 42.49
CA SER A 502 -15.19 -6.08 43.68
C SER A 502 -15.52 -6.89 44.95
N GLN A 503 -16.75 -7.42 45.01
CA GLN A 503 -17.30 -8.20 46.11
C GLN A 503 -16.82 -9.67 46.11
N LEU A 504 -16.06 -10.06 45.10
CA LEU A 504 -15.57 -11.43 44.91
C LEU A 504 -14.08 -11.54 45.24
N GLU A 505 -13.66 -12.71 45.72
CA GLU A 505 -12.26 -13.02 46.00
C GLU A 505 -11.51 -13.39 44.70
N LEU A 506 -11.39 -12.42 43.79
CA LEU A 506 -10.71 -12.57 42.51
C LEU A 506 -9.23 -12.24 42.57
N ILE A 507 -8.44 -13.10 41.92
CA ILE A 507 -7.04 -12.88 41.56
C ILE A 507 -6.89 -11.62 40.70
N ASN A 508 -5.89 -10.81 41.02
CA ASN A 508 -5.72 -9.45 40.50
C ASN A 508 -5.22 -9.46 39.06
N ASP A 509 -4.12 -10.17 38.81
CA ASP A 509 -3.40 -10.16 37.54
C ASP A 509 -2.92 -11.56 37.08
N ASN A 510 -2.02 -11.59 36.11
CA ASN A 510 -1.55 -12.81 35.47
C ASN A 510 -0.33 -13.48 36.13
N GLN A 511 0.29 -12.84 37.12
CA GLN A 511 1.41 -13.41 37.90
C GLN A 511 0.87 -14.28 39.03
N GLU A 512 -0.15 -13.81 39.75
CA GLU A 512 -0.86 -14.57 40.79
C GLU A 512 -1.44 -15.91 40.29
N ILE A 513 -1.69 -16.07 38.98
CA ILE A 513 -2.22 -17.31 38.37
C ILE A 513 -1.35 -18.53 38.66
N SER A 514 -0.03 -18.40 38.78
CA SER A 514 0.85 -19.56 39.06
C SER A 514 0.72 -20.12 40.48
N GLY A 515 0.01 -19.43 41.37
CA GLY A 515 -0.32 -19.91 42.72
C GLY A 515 -1.65 -20.69 42.81
N ILE A 516 -2.41 -20.81 41.72
CA ILE A 516 -3.69 -21.52 41.73
C ILE A 516 -3.45 -23.05 41.76
N PRO A 517 -4.07 -23.80 42.69
CA PRO A 517 -4.05 -25.26 42.63
C PRO A 517 -4.77 -25.74 41.36
N LEU A 518 -4.09 -26.54 40.54
CA LEU A 518 -4.67 -27.10 39.32
C LEU A 518 -5.74 -28.14 39.67
N PRO A 519 -6.81 -28.27 38.85
CA PRO A 519 -7.73 -29.38 38.97
C PRO A 519 -7.00 -30.73 38.81
N PRO A 520 -7.45 -31.79 39.52
CA PRO A 520 -7.06 -33.17 39.23
C PRO A 520 -7.25 -33.55 37.75
N ASP A 521 -6.47 -34.52 37.26
CA ASP A 521 -6.54 -35.00 35.87
C ASP A 521 -7.89 -35.70 35.53
N ASP A 522 -8.64 -36.11 36.56
CA ASP A 522 -9.99 -36.70 36.52
C ASP A 522 -11.12 -35.71 36.89
N ALA A 523 -10.80 -34.43 37.12
CA ALA A 523 -11.79 -33.42 37.46
C ALA A 523 -12.81 -33.18 36.33
N PRO A 524 -14.08 -32.84 36.65
CA PRO A 524 -15.04 -32.41 35.65
C PRO A 524 -14.54 -31.15 34.91
N ALA A 525 -14.96 -31.00 33.66
CA ALA A 525 -14.66 -29.80 32.89
C ALA A 525 -15.26 -28.56 33.56
N ILE A 526 -14.52 -27.44 33.59
CA ILE A 526 -15.05 -26.16 34.08
C ILE A 526 -16.13 -25.71 33.09
N ASP A 527 -17.41 -25.82 33.44
CA ASP A 527 -18.57 -25.70 32.54
C ASP A 527 -18.51 -24.48 31.61
N VAL A 528 -18.10 -23.33 32.15
CA VAL A 528 -18.01 -22.05 31.42
C VAL A 528 -16.96 -22.03 30.29
N LEU A 529 -16.04 -23.00 30.27
CA LEU A 529 -15.06 -23.20 29.19
C LEU A 529 -15.53 -24.20 28.13
N GLY A 530 -16.63 -24.91 28.39
CA GLY A 530 -17.15 -25.98 27.55
C GLY A 530 -16.29 -27.26 27.60
N PRO A 531 -16.65 -28.27 26.78
CA PRO A 531 -15.96 -29.56 26.78
C PRO A 531 -14.47 -29.42 26.39
N PRO A 532 -13.55 -30.15 27.05
CA PRO A 532 -12.13 -30.09 26.77
C PRO A 532 -11.86 -30.52 25.33
N LYS A 533 -11.05 -29.73 24.60
CA LYS A 533 -10.77 -29.97 23.19
C LYS A 533 -9.85 -31.18 23.04
N THR A 534 -10.39 -32.26 22.46
CA THR A 534 -9.66 -33.48 22.12
C THR A 534 -8.45 -33.17 21.23
N GLY A 535 -7.36 -33.93 21.40
CA GLY A 535 -6.07 -33.66 20.73
C GLY A 535 -5.22 -32.56 21.36
N GLY A 536 -5.46 -32.20 22.63
CA GLY A 536 -4.50 -31.44 23.43
C GLY A 536 -3.31 -32.30 23.84
N PHE A 537 -2.08 -31.84 23.56
CA PHE A 537 -0.86 -32.50 24.03
C PHE A 537 -0.46 -31.93 25.40
N ARG A 538 -0.22 -32.81 26.38
CA ARG A 538 0.43 -32.47 27.65
C ARG A 538 1.94 -32.33 27.44
N CYS A 539 2.56 -31.42 28.17
CA CYS A 539 4.01 -31.32 28.25
C CYS A 539 4.60 -32.61 28.85
N THR A 540 5.47 -33.29 28.10
CA THR A 540 6.19 -34.49 28.54
C THR A 540 7.63 -34.19 28.97
N PHE A 541 8.03 -32.93 29.08
CA PHE A 541 9.35 -32.56 29.61
C PHE A 541 9.40 -32.82 31.11
N MET A 542 10.19 -33.82 31.48
CA MET A 542 10.44 -34.24 32.86
C MET A 542 11.46 -33.30 33.50
N MET A 543 10.97 -32.19 34.07
CA MET A 543 11.67 -31.55 35.20
C MET A 543 11.20 -32.30 36.46
N GLU A 544 12.12 -32.95 37.17
CA GLU A 544 11.82 -33.67 38.41
C GLU A 544 11.93 -32.74 39.63
N ASN A 545 11.02 -32.87 40.59
CA ASN A 545 11.26 -32.33 41.93
C ASN A 545 12.21 -33.26 42.71
N LYS A 546 12.65 -32.86 43.92
CA LYS A 546 13.51 -33.66 44.81
C LYS A 546 12.90 -35.00 45.31
N GLU A 547 11.73 -35.37 44.78
CA GLU A 547 10.94 -36.56 45.12
C GLU A 547 10.59 -37.39 43.87
N GLY A 548 11.22 -37.11 42.72
CA GLY A 548 11.08 -37.89 41.48
C GLY A 548 9.75 -37.74 40.74
N ARG A 549 9.02 -36.62 40.93
CA ARG A 549 7.75 -36.35 40.24
C ARG A 549 7.87 -35.19 39.24
N SER A 550 7.19 -35.32 38.12
CA SER A 550 7.28 -34.38 36.99
C SER A 550 6.46 -33.10 37.19
N ILE A 551 7.09 -31.95 36.89
CA ILE A 551 6.54 -30.62 37.21
C ILE A 551 5.89 -29.92 35.99
N CYS A 552 6.16 -30.34 34.75
CA CYS A 552 5.65 -29.64 33.56
C CYS A 552 4.15 -29.91 33.30
N ARG A 553 3.28 -29.02 33.81
CA ARG A 553 1.80 -29.20 33.79
C ARG A 553 1.06 -28.44 32.67
N PHE A 554 1.75 -28.03 31.61
CA PHE A 554 1.12 -27.37 30.47
C PHE A 554 0.39 -28.36 29.57
N VAL A 555 -0.82 -28.00 29.11
CA VAL A 555 -1.58 -28.75 28.10
C VAL A 555 -2.01 -27.78 26.99
N GLY A 556 -1.86 -28.18 25.72
CA GLY A 556 -2.29 -27.35 24.60
C GLY A 556 -2.53 -28.13 23.31
N SER A 557 -3.55 -27.72 22.55
CA SER A 557 -3.86 -28.26 21.21
C SER A 557 -3.35 -27.38 20.06
N ASN A 558 -2.73 -26.23 20.35
CA ASN A 558 -2.17 -25.34 19.33
C ASN A 558 -0.65 -25.52 19.21
N SER A 559 -0.21 -26.18 18.14
CA SER A 559 1.20 -26.54 17.89
C SER A 559 2.19 -25.38 17.92
N ARG A 560 1.72 -24.14 17.71
CA ARG A 560 2.57 -22.95 17.87
C ARG A 560 2.84 -22.66 19.35
N ARG A 561 1.80 -22.59 20.18
CA ARG A 561 1.96 -22.32 21.62
C ARG A 561 2.66 -23.46 22.37
N ILE A 562 2.49 -24.71 21.93
CA ILE A 562 3.27 -25.85 22.43
C ILE A 562 4.77 -25.60 22.19
N ARG A 563 5.18 -25.27 20.96
CA ARG A 563 6.59 -24.96 20.63
C ARG A 563 7.12 -23.68 21.28
N GLU A 564 6.27 -22.71 21.59
CA GLU A 564 6.64 -21.52 22.36
C GLU A 564 6.88 -21.87 23.84
N HIS A 565 6.06 -22.75 24.43
CA HIS A 565 6.18 -23.25 25.80
C HIS A 565 7.39 -24.19 26.00
N SER A 566 7.55 -25.23 25.18
CA SER A 566 8.67 -26.20 25.30
C SER A 566 10.06 -25.59 25.11
N LYS A 567 10.16 -24.35 24.62
CA LYS A 567 11.42 -23.57 24.54
C LYS A 567 11.74 -22.78 25.81
N HIS A 568 10.81 -22.68 26.77
CA HIS A 568 11.03 -22.02 28.07
C HIS A 568 11.28 -23.04 29.20
N SER A 569 10.74 -24.26 29.10
CA SER A 569 10.89 -25.32 30.10
C SER A 569 12.18 -26.15 29.99
N ALA A 570 13.19 -25.66 29.26
CA ALA A 570 14.38 -26.41 28.85
C ALA A 570 15.66 -25.60 29.05
N GLY A 571 15.75 -24.85 30.16
CA GLY A 571 16.94 -24.09 30.54
C GLY A 571 16.84 -23.52 31.95
N ASP A 572 17.64 -24.09 32.85
CA ASP A 572 18.20 -23.48 34.06
C ASP A 572 19.49 -24.25 34.39
N ASP A 573 20.52 -24.01 33.57
CA ASP A 573 21.97 -24.00 33.87
C ASP A 573 22.75 -23.66 32.58
#